data_AF-A0A1C6LCQ5-F1
#
_entry.id   AF-A0A1C6LCQ5-F1
#
_cell.length_a   1.000
_cell.length_b   1.000
_cell.length_c   1.000
_cell.angle_alpha   90.00
_cell.angle_beta   90.00
_cell.angle_gamma   90.00
#
_symmetry.space_group_name_H-M   'P 1'
#
loop_
_entity.id
_entity.type
_entity.pdbx_description
1 polymer ?
#
loop_
_entity_poly.entity_id
_entity_poly.type
_entity_poly.pdbx_seq_one_letter_code
_entity_poly.pdbx_strand_id
1 'polypeptide(L)'
;MAINSTNWRKDTSTLISKIALKLGGYENINLLREESYKILEERGRTRLSVKLTNKRRRMADEGVCKSKRDKLNKLDVIGEDSRLLEIYLAVVKDMAIKYGVA
;
A
#
# COMPACT_ATOMS: atom_id res chain seq x y z
N MET A 1 -17.35 -13.45 -5.38
CA MET A 1 -15.90 -13.72 -5.21
C MET A 1 -15.37 -12.81 -4.12
N ALA A 2 -15.26 -13.35 -2.90
CA ALA A 2 -14.76 -12.59 -1.76
C ALA A 2 -13.27 -12.34 -1.94
N ILE A 3 -12.90 -11.07 -2.10
CA ILE A 3 -11.54 -10.63 -1.90
C ILE A 3 -11.26 -10.92 -0.43
N ASN A 4 -10.60 -12.04 -0.13
CA ASN A 4 -10.18 -12.35 1.23
C ASN A 4 -9.30 -11.18 1.68
N SER A 5 -9.81 -10.34 2.59
CA SER A 5 -9.14 -9.14 3.14
C SER A 5 -7.76 -9.42 3.75
N THR A 6 -7.33 -10.67 3.79
CA THR A 6 -6.05 -11.12 4.35
C THR A 6 -4.91 -11.14 3.32
N ASN A 7 -5.17 -11.34 2.01
CA ASN A 7 -4.10 -11.63 1.04
C ASN A 7 -3.76 -10.50 0.05
N TRP A 8 -4.45 -9.35 0.14
CA TRP A 8 -4.22 -8.21 -0.76
C TRP A 8 -2.77 -7.72 -0.80
N ARG A 9 -2.02 -7.86 0.29
CA ARG A 9 -0.59 -7.50 0.33
C ARG A 9 0.22 -8.35 -0.65
N LYS A 10 -0.06 -9.65 -0.68
CA LYS A 10 0.62 -10.59 -1.58
C LYS A 10 0.16 -10.36 -3.00
N ASP A 11 -1.15 -10.23 -3.23
CA ASP A 11 -1.71 -9.93 -4.55
C ASP A 11 -1.14 -8.65 -5.17
N THR A 12 -1.16 -7.54 -4.41
CA THR A 12 -0.61 -6.26 -4.88
C THR A 12 0.88 -6.33 -5.12
N SER A 13 1.63 -7.02 -4.25
CA SER A 13 3.07 -7.24 -4.48
C SER A 13 3.33 -8.08 -5.73
N THR A 14 2.56 -9.14 -5.96
CA THR A 14 2.68 -9.97 -7.16
C THR A 14 2.37 -9.16 -8.42
N LEU A 15 1.32 -8.34 -8.42
CA LEU A 15 0.99 -7.46 -9.54
C LEU A 15 2.14 -6.46 -9.81
N ILE A 16 2.63 -5.77 -8.78
CA ILE A 16 3.75 -4.83 -8.92
C ILE A 16 5.00 -5.55 -9.44
N SER A 17 5.33 -6.73 -8.93
CA SER A 17 6.47 -7.52 -9.41
C SER A 17 6.32 -7.90 -10.89
N LYS A 18 5.13 -8.33 -11.32
CA LYS A 18 4.87 -8.65 -12.72
C LYS A 18 4.97 -7.41 -13.63
N ILE A 19 4.48 -6.25 -13.16
CA ILE A 19 4.62 -4.97 -13.87
C ILE A 19 6.09 -4.58 -14.01
N ALA A 20 6.88 -4.69 -12.93
CA ALA A 20 8.30 -4.39 -12.96
C ALA A 20 9.09 -5.35 -13.88
N LEU A 21 8.78 -6.64 -13.84
CA LEU A 21 9.31 -7.65 -14.77
C LEU A 21 9.07 -7.23 -16.23
N LYS A 22 7.88 -6.72 -16.55
CA LYS A 22 7.55 -6.25 -17.90
C LYS A 22 8.27 -4.95 -18.29
N LEU A 23 8.58 -4.09 -17.32
CA LEU A 23 9.31 -2.82 -17.50
C LEU A 23 10.83 -2.98 -17.65
N GLY A 24 11.37 -4.19 -17.52
CA GLY A 24 12.80 -4.44 -17.72
C GLY A 24 13.58 -4.82 -16.45
N GLY A 25 12.90 -5.14 -15.34
CA GLY A 25 13.55 -5.74 -14.17
C GLY A 25 13.02 -5.25 -12.82
N TYR A 26 13.50 -5.91 -11.75
CA TYR A 26 13.09 -5.66 -10.36
C TYR A 26 13.46 -4.24 -9.85
N GLU A 27 14.35 -3.53 -10.54
CA GLU A 27 14.76 -2.16 -10.19
C GLU A 27 13.58 -1.17 -10.20
N ASN A 28 12.59 -1.40 -11.08
CA ASN A 28 11.40 -0.55 -11.19
C ASN A 28 10.37 -0.79 -10.08
N ILE A 29 10.51 -1.83 -9.25
CA ILE A 29 9.53 -2.15 -8.19
C ILE A 29 9.41 -1.00 -7.20
N ASN A 30 10.54 -0.41 -6.81
CA ASN A 30 10.52 0.66 -5.82
C ASN A 30 9.81 1.90 -6.38
N LEU A 31 10.04 2.20 -7.66
CA LEU A 31 9.43 3.32 -8.37
C LEU A 31 7.91 3.11 -8.54
N LEU A 32 7.48 1.90 -8.95
CA LEU A 32 6.06 1.53 -9.02
C LEU A 32 5.37 1.58 -7.65
N ARG A 33 6.04 1.14 -6.58
CA ARG A 33 5.51 1.25 -5.22
C ARG A 33 5.32 2.71 -4.83
N GLU A 34 6.31 3.56 -5.07
CA GLU A 34 6.23 4.97 -4.75
C GLU A 34 5.11 5.67 -5.54
N GLU A 35 5.01 5.36 -6.84
CA GLU A 35 3.94 5.85 -7.71
C GLU A 35 2.56 5.39 -7.23
N SER A 36 2.42 4.12 -6.84
CA SER A 36 1.17 3.59 -6.28
C SER A 36 0.72 4.33 -5.03
N TYR A 37 1.66 4.71 -4.15
CA TYR A 37 1.36 5.48 -2.95
C TYR A 37 0.95 6.91 -3.32
N LYS A 38 1.62 7.53 -4.29
CA LYS A 38 1.28 8.88 -4.74
C LYS A 38 -0.12 8.97 -5.33
N ILE A 39 -0.48 8.02 -6.21
CA ILE A 39 -1.83 7.96 -6.80
C ILE A 39 -2.88 7.67 -5.73
N LEU A 40 -2.58 6.81 -4.77
CA LEU A 40 -3.44 6.55 -3.61
C LEU A 40 -3.67 7.83 -2.79
N GLU A 41 -2.61 8.59 -2.49
CA GLU A 41 -2.69 9.84 -1.73
C GLU A 41 -3.52 10.90 -2.48
N GLU A 42 -3.39 10.95 -3.81
CA GLU A 42 -4.16 11.86 -4.66
C GLU A 42 -5.65 11.47 -4.73
N ARG A 43 -5.97 10.21 -5.05
CA ARG A 43 -7.37 9.71 -5.09
C ARG A 43 -8.03 9.74 -3.71
N GLY A 44 -7.29 9.37 -2.68
CA GLY A 44 -7.76 9.34 -1.30
C GLY A 44 -7.77 10.71 -0.62
N ARG A 45 -7.20 11.75 -1.24
CA ARG A 45 -6.93 13.07 -0.63
C ARG A 45 -6.37 12.96 0.79
N THR A 46 -5.49 11.98 1.00
CA THR A 46 -4.94 11.67 2.31
C THR A 46 -3.42 11.71 2.23
N ARG A 47 -2.77 11.99 3.37
CA ARG A 47 -1.33 11.83 3.51
C ARG A 47 -1.02 10.59 4.32
N LEU A 48 -0.48 9.55 3.69
CA LEU A 48 -0.12 8.29 4.35
C LEU A 48 0.92 8.52 5.44
N SER A 49 1.90 9.39 5.19
CA SER A 49 2.93 9.75 6.16
C SER A 49 2.34 10.38 7.42
N VAL A 50 1.31 11.24 7.27
CA VAL A 50 0.63 11.87 8.40
C VAL A 50 -0.17 10.83 9.19
N LYS A 51 -0.91 9.95 8.50
CA LYS A 51 -1.64 8.86 9.16
C LYS A 51 -0.71 7.89 9.90
N LEU A 52 0.45 7.55 9.33
CA LEU A 52 1.44 6.70 9.98
C LEU A 52 1.97 7.35 11.27
N THR A 53 2.29 8.64 11.23
CA THR A 53 2.73 9.39 12.41
C THR A 53 1.63 9.47 13.48
N ASN A 54 0.40 9.78 13.08
CA ASN A 54 -0.74 9.81 14.00
C ASN A 54 -0.99 8.44 14.64
N LYS A 55 -0.88 7.35 13.87
CA LYS A 55 -0.99 5.99 14.41
C LYS A 55 0.13 5.67 15.40
N ARG A 56 1.38 6.01 15.07
CA ARG A 56 2.52 5.84 15.97
C ARG A 56 2.34 6.61 17.28
N ARG A 57 1.73 7.80 17.23
CA ARG A 57 1.36 8.59 18.41
C ARG A 57 0.24 7.91 19.22
N ARG A 58 -0.88 7.53 18.60
CA ARG A 58 -1.98 6.82 19.30
C ARG A 58 -1.49 5.57 20.01
N MET A 59 -0.67 4.75 19.34
CA MET A 59 -0.10 3.55 19.97
C MET A 59 0.91 3.89 21.08
N ALA A 60 1.53 5.08 21.06
CA ALA A 60 2.37 5.55 22.16
C ALA A 60 1.52 5.90 23.39
N ASP A 61 0.42 6.60 23.19
CA ASP A 61 -0.58 6.90 24.22
C ASP A 61 -1.24 5.63 24.79
N GLU A 62 -1.46 4.60 23.96
CA GLU A 62 -1.96 3.29 24.39
C GLU A 62 -0.90 2.43 25.11
N GLY A 63 0.33 2.92 25.30
CA GLY A 63 1.38 2.21 26.02
C GLY A 63 2.07 1.09 25.22
N VAL A 64 1.93 1.06 23.89
CA VAL A 64 2.58 0.05 23.05
C VAL A 64 4.10 0.24 23.03
N CYS A 65 4.85 -0.86 23.19
CA CYS A 65 6.31 -0.85 23.14
C CYS A 65 6.86 -0.24 21.85
N LYS A 66 7.98 0.50 21.95
CA LYS A 66 8.63 1.19 20.83
C LYS A 66 8.91 0.25 19.64
N SER A 67 9.34 -0.98 19.91
CA SER A 67 9.65 -1.99 18.89
C SER A 67 8.44 -2.39 18.04
N LYS A 68 7.22 -2.34 18.59
CA LYS A 68 5.99 -2.65 17.86
C LYS A 68 5.48 -1.44 17.07
N ARG A 69 5.72 -0.22 17.58
CA ARG A 69 5.46 1.05 16.88
C ARG A 69 6.37 1.26 15.67
N ASP A 70 7.65 0.91 15.80
CA ASP A 70 8.63 1.13 14.75
C ASP A 70 8.39 0.23 13.51
N LYS A 71 7.89 -0.99 13.74
CA LYS A 71 7.50 -1.93 12.69
C LYS A 71 6.29 -1.51 11.85
N LEU A 72 5.57 -0.44 12.23
CA LEU A 72 4.45 0.05 11.43
C LEU A 72 4.94 0.66 10.12
N ASN A 73 4.29 0.24 9.04
CA ASN A 73 4.52 0.74 7.69
C ASN A 73 3.25 1.32 7.06
N LYS A 74 3.40 1.96 5.90
CA LYS A 74 2.29 2.52 5.12
C LYS A 74 1.22 1.45 4.81
N LEU A 75 1.62 0.20 4.56
CA LEU A 75 0.71 -0.93 4.32
C LEU A 75 -0.14 -1.32 5.54
N ASP A 76 0.31 -1.04 6.76
CA ASP A 76 -0.51 -1.26 7.97
C ASP A 76 -1.59 -0.20 8.10
N VAL A 77 -1.26 1.05 7.76
CA VAL A 77 -2.22 2.15 7.72
C VAL A 77 -3.29 1.92 6.64
N ILE A 78 -2.88 1.43 5.48
CA ILE A 78 -3.80 1.09 4.38
C ILE A 78 -4.70 -0.09 4.78
N GLY A 79 -4.13 -1.12 5.42
CA GLY A 79 -4.89 -2.30 5.81
C GLY A 79 -5.93 -2.07 6.91
N GLU A 80 -5.72 -1.08 7.78
CA GLU A 80 -6.68 -0.71 8.81
C GLU A 80 -7.86 0.12 8.32
N ASP A 81 -7.66 0.87 7.24
CA ASP A 81 -8.68 1.76 6.69
C ASP A 81 -9.27 1.14 5.42
N SER A 82 -10.48 0.59 5.53
CA SER A 82 -11.15 -0.11 4.43
C SER A 82 -11.25 0.76 3.17
N ARG A 83 -11.46 2.07 3.33
CA ARG A 83 -11.52 3.02 2.21
C ARG A 83 -10.16 3.17 1.54
N LEU A 84 -9.07 3.30 2.29
CA LEU A 84 -7.72 3.33 1.70
C LEU A 84 -7.35 2.01 1.05
N LEU A 85 -7.75 0.88 1.65
CA LEU A 85 -7.53 -0.44 1.08
C LEU A 85 -8.20 -0.58 -0.28
N GLU A 86 -9.48 -0.21 -0.39
CA GLU A 86 -10.22 -0.25 -1.66
C GLU A 86 -9.59 0.65 -2.72
N ILE A 87 -9.23 1.89 -2.36
CA ILE A 87 -8.57 2.81 -3.31
C ILE A 87 -7.22 2.24 -3.75
N TYR A 88 -6.43 1.67 -2.84
CA TYR A 88 -5.12 1.09 -3.16
C TYR A 88 -5.26 -0.11 -4.10
N LEU A 89 -6.23 -0.99 -3.85
CA LEU A 89 -6.55 -2.11 -4.73
C LEU A 89 -6.99 -1.62 -6.12
N ALA A 90 -7.83 -0.59 -6.19
CA ALA A 90 -8.25 0.00 -7.45
C ALA A 90 -7.06 0.60 -8.22
N VAL A 91 -6.16 1.32 -7.54
CA VAL A 91 -4.95 1.90 -8.14
C VAL A 91 -4.02 0.81 -8.68
N VAL A 92 -3.76 -0.25 -7.92
CA VAL A 92 -2.88 -1.33 -8.36
C VAL A 92 -3.48 -2.11 -9.55
N LYS A 93 -4.80 -2.33 -9.55
CA LYS A 93 -5.50 -2.91 -10.70
C LYS A 93 -5.41 -2.02 -11.95
N ASP A 94 -5.63 -0.72 -11.79
CA ASP A 94 -5.53 0.26 -12.88
C ASP A 94 -4.13 0.25 -13.50
N MET A 95 -3.09 0.25 -12.67
CA MET A 95 -1.70 0.08 -13.13
C MET A 95 -1.51 -1.26 -13.85
N ALA A 96 -2.00 -2.37 -13.30
CA ALA A 96 -1.87 -3.68 -13.95
C ALA A 96 -2.52 -3.72 -15.34
N ILE A 97 -3.67 -3.06 -15.51
CA ILE A 97 -4.33 -2.92 -16.82
C ILE A 97 -3.50 -2.03 -17.74
N LYS A 98 -3.06 -0.86 -17.24
CA LYS A 98 -2.24 0.11 -18.00
C LYS A 98 -0.95 -0.52 -18.55
N TYR A 99 -0.31 -1.38 -17.76
CA TYR A 99 0.89 -2.09 -18.17
C TYR A 99 0.58 -3.43 -18.86
N GLY A 100 -0.68 -3.86 -18.97
CA GLY A 100 -1.08 -5.10 -19.65
C GLY A 100 -0.58 -6.37 -18.96
N VAL A 101 -0.77 -6.43 -17.64
CA VAL A 101 -0.35 -7.52 -16.74
C VAL A 101 -1.56 -8.15 -16.00
N ALA A 102 -2.71 -7.47 -16.04
CA ALA A 102 -3.98 -7.89 -15.45
C ALA A 102 -4.61 -9.08 -16.20
#